data_AF-B6BM55-F1
#
_entry.id   AF-B6BM55-F1
#
_cell.length_a   1.000
_cell.length_b   1.000
_cell.length_c   1.000
_cell.angle_alpha   90.00
_cell.angle_beta   90.00
_cell.angle_gamma   90.00
#
_symmetry.space_group_name_H-M   'P 1'
#
loop_
_entity.id
_entity.type
_entity.pdbx_description
1 polymer ?
#
loop_
_entity_poly.entity_id
_entity_poly.type
_entity_poly.pdbx_seq_one_letter_code
_entity_poly.pdbx_strand_id
1 'polypeptide(L)'
;MRIFLLIAALIFSLNAKSLFSNSNQADNSKYIGALKDLIISTQKTRGLTNNYLNGNTTSMLLVYGNRKEMKKAIGIMESLPLASDPIINNRATNISESLIKLNRKAFKKEPAVVFEQYTELIEQTLMLAQTVSKHGSKNLNPLGKKLSTVMMEVILPLSEYVGQMRGMGSGIVAKGAITKIQKAQMQAIMHEVNTLTTQLILDIKVIASSNKKSFTSNIDAKLSSIEESSKDYVSLTNAELMGNKQIAFDTDTYFNKGTDLISLLIDVYNINNKIILDDSKGWL
;
A
#
# COMPACT_ATOMS: atom_id res chain seq x y z
N MET A 1 -22.12 24.91 -45.42
CA MET A 1 -22.44 23.52 -45.03
C MET A 1 -21.25 22.76 -44.43
N ARG A 2 -20.08 22.68 -45.09
CA ARG A 2 -18.88 21.96 -44.57
C ARG A 2 -18.33 22.49 -43.24
N ILE A 3 -18.27 23.82 -43.07
CA ILE A 3 -17.81 24.45 -41.81
C ILE A 3 -18.78 24.16 -40.66
N PHE A 4 -20.09 24.16 -40.93
CA PHE A 4 -21.12 23.84 -39.93
C PHE A 4 -21.05 22.38 -39.48
N LEU A 5 -20.79 21.45 -40.41
CA LEU A 5 -20.55 20.04 -40.10
C LEU A 5 -19.27 19.82 -39.31
N LEU A 6 -18.20 20.57 -39.61
CA LEU A 6 -16.96 20.54 -38.85
C LEU A 6 -17.16 21.06 -37.42
N ILE A 7 -17.89 22.17 -37.25
CA ILE A 7 -18.21 22.73 -35.94
C ILE A 7 -19.13 21.78 -35.15
N ALA A 8 -20.15 21.21 -35.79
CA ALA A 8 -21.03 20.22 -35.18
C ALA A 8 -20.27 18.95 -34.76
N ALA A 9 -19.36 18.45 -35.60
CA ALA A 9 -18.50 17.32 -35.27
C ALA A 9 -17.52 17.65 -34.13
N LEU A 10 -16.97 18.86 -34.09
CA LEU A 10 -16.12 19.31 -32.99
C LEU A 10 -16.90 19.36 -31.68
N ILE A 11 -18.10 19.96 -31.67
CA ILE A 11 -18.98 20.05 -30.51
C ILE A 11 -19.43 18.65 -30.06
N PHE A 12 -19.75 17.74 -30.99
CA PHE A 12 -20.06 16.35 -30.65
C PHE A 12 -18.85 15.63 -30.05
N SER A 13 -17.64 15.80 -30.60
CA SER A 13 -16.43 15.18 -30.07
C SER A 13 -16.04 15.71 -28.68
N LEU A 14 -16.26 16.99 -28.42
CA LEU A 14 -16.00 17.62 -27.13
C LEU A 14 -17.01 17.15 -26.06
N ASN A 15 -18.29 17.04 -26.41
CA ASN A 15 -19.33 16.55 -25.51
C ASN A 15 -19.28 15.02 -25.34
N ALA A 16 -18.84 14.27 -26.35
CA ALA A 16 -18.65 12.82 -26.27
C ALA A 16 -17.63 12.44 -25.19
N LYS A 17 -16.51 13.19 -25.07
CA LYS A 17 -15.54 12.96 -23.97
C LYS A 17 -16.19 13.00 -22.59
N SER A 18 -17.07 13.99 -22.35
CA SER A 18 -17.79 14.09 -21.07
C SER A 18 -18.76 12.94 -20.85
N LEU A 19 -19.36 12.39 -21.91
CA LEU A 19 -20.31 11.27 -21.83
C LEU A 19 -19.61 9.93 -21.57
N PHE A 20 -18.35 9.78 -21.99
CA PHE A 20 -17.56 8.55 -21.81
C PHE A 20 -16.57 8.61 -20.64
N SER A 21 -16.34 9.78 -20.06
CA SER A 21 -15.53 9.93 -18.85
C SER A 21 -16.26 9.43 -17.59
N ASN A 22 -15.51 8.86 -16.64
CA ASN A 22 -16.02 8.39 -15.36
C ASN A 22 -15.32 9.13 -14.22
N SER A 23 -15.85 10.28 -13.82
CA SER A 23 -15.33 11.09 -12.71
C SER A 23 -15.30 10.32 -11.38
N ASN A 24 -16.31 9.48 -11.11
CA ASN A 24 -16.36 8.64 -9.91
C ASN A 24 -15.17 7.68 -9.84
N GLN A 25 -14.78 7.09 -10.98
CA GLN A 25 -13.60 6.23 -11.05
C GLN A 25 -12.31 7.02 -10.84
N ALA A 26 -12.19 8.20 -11.44
CA ALA A 26 -11.02 9.07 -11.24
C ALA A 26 -10.87 9.48 -9.76
N ASP A 27 -11.96 9.87 -9.12
CA ASP A 27 -11.96 10.29 -7.72
C ASP A 27 -11.76 9.12 -6.76
N ASN A 28 -12.32 7.94 -7.06
CA ASN A 28 -12.02 6.72 -6.31
C ASN A 28 -10.53 6.37 -6.39
N SER A 29 -9.93 6.46 -7.58
CA SER A 29 -8.50 6.21 -7.80
C SER A 29 -7.61 7.18 -7.00
N LYS A 30 -7.98 8.47 -6.93
CA LYS A 30 -7.29 9.43 -6.06
C LYS A 30 -7.44 9.06 -4.58
N TYR A 31 -8.64 8.65 -4.16
CA TYR A 31 -8.92 8.29 -2.78
C TYR A 31 -8.09 7.08 -2.33
N ILE A 32 -8.10 5.99 -3.11
CA ILE A 32 -7.29 4.81 -2.79
C ILE A 32 -5.79 5.13 -2.84
N GLY A 33 -5.36 6.01 -3.75
CA GLY A 33 -3.98 6.51 -3.80
C GLY A 33 -3.57 7.19 -2.49
N ALA A 34 -4.43 8.07 -1.96
CA ALA A 34 -4.21 8.72 -0.68
C ALA A 34 -4.25 7.72 0.50
N LEU A 35 -5.14 6.72 0.45
CA LEU A 35 -5.19 5.67 1.46
C LEU A 35 -3.91 4.82 1.50
N LYS A 36 -3.36 4.48 0.33
CA LYS A 36 -2.04 3.85 0.20
C LYS A 36 -0.95 4.74 0.82
N ASP A 37 -0.94 6.03 0.50
CA ASP A 37 0.04 6.97 1.08
C ASP A 37 -0.07 7.05 2.62
N LEU A 38 -1.28 7.00 3.16
CA LEU A 38 -1.52 6.96 4.61
C LEU A 38 -0.91 5.70 5.25
N ILE A 39 -1.16 4.52 4.67
CA ILE A 39 -0.62 3.25 5.16
C ILE A 39 0.91 3.27 5.13
N ILE A 40 1.51 3.61 3.99
CA ILE A 40 2.97 3.62 3.85
C ILE A 40 3.63 4.64 4.78
N SER A 41 3.04 5.82 4.93
CA SER A 41 3.57 6.84 5.85
C SER A 41 3.41 6.41 7.31
N THR A 42 2.35 5.67 7.65
CA THR A 42 2.15 5.10 9.00
C THR A 42 3.17 3.99 9.28
N GLN A 43 3.42 3.09 8.33
CA GLN A 43 4.46 2.05 8.43
C GLN A 43 5.86 2.65 8.65
N LYS A 44 6.22 3.68 7.86
CA LYS A 44 7.48 4.41 8.02
C LYS A 44 7.55 5.10 9.38
N THR A 45 6.48 5.76 9.79
CA THR A 45 6.39 6.41 11.11
C THR A 45 6.55 5.42 12.25
N ARG A 46 5.94 4.23 12.18
CA ARG A 46 6.10 3.12 13.14
C ARG A 46 7.57 2.75 13.29
N GLY A 47 8.25 2.43 12.19
CA GLY A 47 9.65 2.02 12.19
C GLY A 47 10.60 3.11 12.68
N LEU A 48 10.47 4.33 12.15
CA LEU A 48 11.32 5.47 12.52
C LEU A 48 11.11 5.90 13.97
N THR A 49 9.87 5.84 14.47
CA THR A 49 9.57 6.14 15.88
C THR A 49 10.20 5.09 16.79
N ASN A 50 10.12 3.81 16.42
CA ASN A 50 10.78 2.76 17.19
C ASN A 50 12.31 2.95 17.22
N ASN A 51 12.93 3.27 16.08
CA ASN A 51 14.37 3.56 16.03
C ASN A 51 14.75 4.75 16.91
N TYR A 52 13.97 5.84 16.86
CA TYR A 52 14.17 7.01 17.70
C TYR A 52 14.08 6.69 19.20
N LEU A 53 13.02 5.97 19.61
CA LEU A 53 12.81 5.63 21.02
C LEU A 53 13.85 4.62 21.55
N ASN A 54 14.54 3.89 20.67
CA ASN A 54 15.66 3.02 21.01
C ASN A 54 17.04 3.70 20.84
N GLY A 55 17.08 5.03 20.76
CA GLY A 55 18.32 5.82 20.85
C GLY A 55 18.86 6.37 19.53
N ASN A 56 18.26 6.06 18.37
CA ASN A 56 18.65 6.68 17.11
C ASN A 56 18.02 8.07 16.94
N THR A 57 18.62 9.08 17.58
CA THR A 57 18.12 10.47 17.59
C THR A 57 18.01 11.10 16.20
N THR A 58 18.83 10.68 15.23
CA THR A 58 18.78 11.17 13.85
C THR A 58 17.47 10.82 13.13
N SER A 59 16.77 9.78 13.58
CA SER A 59 15.47 9.35 13.01
C SER A 59 14.34 10.35 13.30
N MET A 60 14.49 11.25 14.28
CA MET A 60 13.41 12.15 14.71
C MET A 60 12.90 13.06 13.58
N LEU A 61 13.79 13.62 12.77
CA LEU A 61 13.39 14.50 11.66
C LEU A 61 12.59 13.74 10.60
N LEU A 62 12.99 12.50 10.31
CA LEU A 62 12.29 11.62 9.39
C LEU A 62 10.89 11.24 9.91
N VAL A 63 10.73 11.05 11.23
CA VAL A 63 9.41 10.85 11.84
C VAL A 63 8.50 12.04 11.56
N TYR A 64 8.97 13.27 11.81
CA TYR A 64 8.15 14.47 11.54
C TYR A 64 7.80 14.62 10.06
N GLY A 65 8.74 14.32 9.16
CA GLY A 65 8.48 14.27 7.72
C GLY A 65 7.35 13.32 7.36
N ASN A 66 7.40 12.07 7.85
CA ASN A 66 6.35 11.09 7.57
C ASN A 66 5.00 11.45 8.22
N ARG A 67 5.00 12.06 9.40
CA ARG A 67 3.76 12.60 10.02
C ARG A 67 3.10 13.67 9.15
N LYS A 68 3.90 14.49 8.45
CA LYS A 68 3.37 15.47 7.49
C LYS A 68 2.75 14.78 6.28
N GLU A 69 3.38 13.74 5.74
CA GLU A 69 2.82 12.95 4.64
C GLU A 69 1.52 12.24 5.06
N MET A 70 1.44 11.70 6.28
CA MET A 70 0.19 11.16 6.82
C MET A 70 -0.93 12.22 6.85
N LYS A 71 -0.63 13.42 7.38
CA LYS A 71 -1.61 14.51 7.43
C LYS A 71 -2.06 14.94 6.03
N LYS A 72 -1.14 14.97 5.07
CA LYS A 72 -1.45 15.28 3.66
C LYS A 72 -2.36 14.22 3.05
N ALA A 73 -2.07 12.94 3.26
CA ALA A 73 -2.90 11.84 2.79
C ALA A 73 -4.33 11.92 3.36
N ILE A 74 -4.46 12.17 4.67
CA ILE A 74 -5.76 12.39 5.34
C ILE A 74 -6.51 13.57 4.69
N GLY A 75 -5.86 14.73 4.52
CA GLY A 75 -6.51 15.89 3.92
C GLY A 75 -6.95 15.67 2.47
N ILE A 76 -6.20 14.87 1.69
CA ILE A 76 -6.63 14.47 0.34
C ILE A 76 -7.87 13.58 0.42
N MET A 77 -7.88 12.56 1.29
CA MET A 77 -9.03 11.68 1.47
C MET A 77 -10.28 12.49 1.84
N GLU A 78 -10.18 13.39 2.81
CA GLU A 78 -11.27 14.26 3.29
C GLU A 78 -11.81 15.19 2.20
N SER A 79 -10.98 15.59 1.24
CA SER A 79 -11.36 16.50 0.15
C SER A 79 -12.12 15.83 -1.00
N LEU A 80 -12.14 14.50 -1.05
CA LEU A 80 -12.69 13.74 -2.17
C LEU A 80 -14.15 13.31 -1.90
N PRO A 81 -15.00 13.14 -2.94
CA PRO A 81 -16.41 12.83 -2.77
C PRO A 81 -16.70 11.59 -1.91
N LEU A 82 -15.81 10.59 -1.93
CA LEU A 82 -15.96 9.37 -1.14
C LEU A 82 -15.93 9.62 0.38
N ALA A 83 -15.37 10.75 0.83
CA ALA A 83 -15.44 11.17 2.23
C ALA A 83 -16.85 11.58 2.68
N SER A 84 -17.81 11.74 1.76
CA SER A 84 -19.22 11.98 2.12
C SER A 84 -20.01 10.70 2.37
N ASP A 85 -19.45 9.52 2.01
CA ASP A 85 -20.08 8.24 2.31
C ASP A 85 -20.06 7.98 3.82
N PRO A 86 -21.20 7.78 4.50
CA PRO A 86 -21.23 7.69 5.97
C PRO A 86 -20.41 6.54 6.55
N ILE A 87 -20.34 5.40 5.84
CA ILE A 87 -19.62 4.21 6.32
C ILE A 87 -18.11 4.44 6.21
N ILE A 88 -17.67 5.00 5.09
CA ILE A 88 -16.26 5.31 4.83
C ILE A 88 -15.81 6.47 5.71
N ASN A 89 -16.60 7.54 5.78
CA ASN A 89 -16.30 8.74 6.55
C ASN A 89 -16.08 8.43 8.04
N ASN A 90 -17.02 7.70 8.67
CA ASN A 90 -16.93 7.41 10.09
C ASN A 90 -15.63 6.65 10.43
N ARG A 91 -15.30 5.63 9.63
CA ARG A 91 -14.07 4.84 9.79
C ARG A 91 -12.82 5.69 9.54
N ALA A 92 -12.79 6.46 8.44
CA ALA A 92 -11.66 7.29 8.08
C ALA A 92 -11.38 8.38 9.13
N THR A 93 -12.42 9.01 9.67
CA THR A 93 -12.32 10.02 10.73
C THR A 93 -11.75 9.41 12.01
N ASN A 94 -12.29 8.28 12.48
CA ASN A 94 -11.80 7.61 13.69
C ASN A 94 -10.31 7.21 13.59
N ILE A 95 -9.89 6.69 12.42
CA ILE A 95 -8.50 6.35 12.15
C ILE A 95 -7.63 7.62 12.16
N SER A 96 -8.06 8.68 11.47
CA SER A 96 -7.33 9.94 11.36
C SER A 96 -7.12 10.60 12.72
N GLU A 97 -8.16 10.68 13.54
CA GLU A 97 -8.09 11.21 14.91
C GLU A 97 -7.15 10.39 15.79
N SER A 98 -7.22 9.06 15.69
CA SER A 98 -6.36 8.15 16.45
C SER A 98 -4.89 8.28 16.07
N LEU A 99 -4.60 8.36 14.76
CA LEU A 99 -3.24 8.62 14.26
C LEU A 99 -2.70 9.97 14.72
N ILE A 100 -3.50 11.04 14.65
CA ILE A 100 -3.11 12.37 15.12
C ILE A 100 -2.82 12.35 16.63
N LYS A 101 -3.68 11.70 17.42
CA LYS A 101 -3.52 11.57 18.87
C LYS A 101 -2.26 10.77 19.23
N LEU A 102 -2.01 9.66 18.53
CA LEU A 102 -0.82 8.84 18.72
C LEU A 102 0.44 9.63 18.37
N ASN A 103 0.47 10.29 17.22
CA ASN A 103 1.60 11.11 16.76
C ASN A 103 2.04 12.17 17.78
N ARG A 104 1.11 12.78 18.52
CA ARG A 104 1.41 13.78 19.56
C ARG A 104 2.05 13.18 20.82
N LYS A 105 1.78 11.90 21.11
CA LYS A 105 2.18 11.25 22.37
C LYS A 105 3.24 10.17 22.20
N ALA A 106 3.51 9.75 20.97
CA ALA A 106 4.35 8.60 20.66
C ALA A 106 5.75 8.68 21.29
N PHE A 107 6.39 9.86 21.31
CA PHE A 107 7.73 10.00 21.90
C PHE A 107 7.77 9.98 23.43
N LYS A 108 6.62 9.92 24.10
CA LYS A 108 6.49 9.92 25.56
C LYS A 108 5.99 8.56 26.09
N LYS A 109 6.07 7.52 25.26
CA LYS A 109 5.54 6.19 25.54
C LYS A 109 6.62 5.15 25.29
N GLU A 110 6.45 3.98 25.90
CA GLU A 110 7.32 2.83 25.69
C GLU A 110 7.38 2.41 24.21
N PRO A 111 8.57 2.12 23.65
CA PRO A 111 8.74 1.79 22.23
C PRO A 111 7.82 0.65 21.77
N ALA A 112 7.72 -0.42 22.55
CA ALA A 112 6.89 -1.58 22.22
C ALA A 112 5.40 -1.22 22.15
N VAL A 113 4.91 -0.40 23.08
CA VAL A 113 3.52 0.06 23.09
C VAL A 113 3.22 0.94 21.87
N VAL A 114 4.15 1.83 21.52
CA VAL A 114 3.97 2.71 20.35
C VAL A 114 3.99 1.93 19.05
N PHE A 115 4.89 0.96 18.94
CA PHE A 115 4.97 0.08 17.79
C PHE A 115 3.64 -0.65 17.56
N GLU A 116 3.11 -1.26 18.62
CA GLU A 116 1.83 -1.99 18.59
C GLU A 116 0.66 -1.07 18.20
N GLN A 117 0.58 0.12 18.80
CA GLN A 117 -0.48 1.09 18.49
C GLN A 117 -0.46 1.55 17.02
N TYR A 118 0.71 1.69 16.40
CA TYR A 118 0.77 1.96 14.96
C TYR A 118 0.39 0.73 14.13
N THR A 119 0.79 -0.47 14.54
CA THR A 119 0.39 -1.72 13.86
C THR A 119 -1.13 -1.85 13.83
N GLU A 120 -1.80 -1.67 14.97
CA GLU A 120 -3.26 -1.70 15.07
C GLU A 120 -3.92 -0.67 14.14
N LEU A 121 -3.38 0.55 14.08
CA LEU A 121 -3.92 1.59 13.18
C LEU A 121 -3.67 1.27 11.70
N ILE A 122 -2.57 0.60 11.36
CA ILE A 122 -2.35 0.12 9.99
C ILE A 122 -3.40 -0.94 9.64
N GLU A 123 -3.67 -1.90 10.52
CA GLU A 123 -4.71 -2.92 10.33
C GLU A 123 -6.09 -2.30 10.16
N GLN A 124 -6.45 -1.32 10.99
CA GLN A 124 -7.69 -0.56 10.84
C GLN A 124 -7.77 0.16 9.48
N THR A 125 -6.65 0.71 9.02
CA THR A 125 -6.58 1.38 7.72
C THR A 125 -6.68 0.38 6.55
N LEU A 126 -6.12 -0.83 6.69
CA LEU A 126 -6.31 -1.92 5.73
C LEU A 126 -7.77 -2.39 5.68
N MET A 127 -8.45 -2.48 6.83
CA MET A 127 -9.89 -2.76 6.86
C MET A 127 -10.72 -1.65 6.19
N LEU A 128 -10.31 -0.39 6.34
CA LEU A 128 -10.90 0.72 5.58
C LEU A 128 -10.65 0.55 4.07
N ALA A 129 -9.44 0.14 3.66
CA ALA A 129 -9.11 -0.13 2.26
C ALA A 129 -10.03 -1.20 1.65
N GLN A 130 -10.27 -2.30 2.36
CA GLN A 130 -11.23 -3.33 1.96
C GLN A 130 -12.67 -2.78 1.88
N THR A 131 -13.05 -1.91 2.82
CA THR A 131 -14.37 -1.26 2.80
C THR A 131 -14.52 -0.37 1.56
N VAL A 132 -13.48 0.40 1.22
CA VAL A 132 -13.44 1.26 0.02
C VAL A 132 -13.46 0.42 -1.26
N SER A 133 -12.73 -0.71 -1.30
CA SER A 133 -12.76 -1.68 -2.40
C SER A 133 -14.17 -2.20 -2.66
N LYS A 134 -14.92 -2.55 -1.62
CA LYS A 134 -16.26 -3.13 -1.77
C LYS A 134 -17.35 -2.08 -1.97
N HIS A 135 -17.31 -0.99 -1.20
CA HIS A 135 -18.37 0.01 -1.19
C HIS A 135 -18.12 1.14 -2.18
N GLY A 136 -16.89 1.65 -2.23
CA GLY A 136 -16.50 2.75 -3.10
C GLY A 136 -16.39 2.36 -4.57
N SER A 137 -16.35 1.06 -4.89
CA SER A 137 -16.20 0.58 -6.25
C SER A 137 -17.51 0.48 -7.04
N LYS A 138 -18.69 0.74 -6.44
CA LYS A 138 -20.01 0.55 -7.08
C LYS A 138 -20.11 1.18 -8.49
N ASN A 139 -19.61 2.42 -8.62
CA ASN A 139 -19.70 3.23 -9.84
C ASN A 139 -18.47 3.10 -10.76
N LEU A 140 -17.53 2.22 -10.43
CA LEU A 140 -16.37 1.94 -11.26
C LEU A 140 -16.75 0.97 -12.37
N ASN A 141 -16.04 1.04 -13.48
CA ASN A 141 -16.18 0.04 -14.52
C ASN A 141 -15.51 -1.29 -14.11
N PRO A 142 -15.67 -2.38 -14.88
CA PRO A 142 -15.12 -3.68 -14.50
C PRO A 142 -13.60 -3.71 -14.31
N LEU A 143 -12.83 -2.96 -15.10
CA LEU A 143 -11.37 -2.89 -14.98
C LEU A 143 -10.97 -2.16 -13.69
N GLY A 144 -11.56 -0.98 -13.45
CA GLY A 144 -11.37 -0.20 -12.23
C GLY A 144 -11.70 -1.00 -10.98
N LYS A 145 -12.83 -1.73 -10.97
CA LYS A 145 -13.23 -2.62 -9.86
C LYS A 145 -12.15 -3.64 -9.55
N LYS A 146 -11.74 -4.43 -10.55
CA LYS A 146 -10.74 -5.50 -10.38
C LYS A 146 -9.40 -4.96 -9.89
N LEU A 147 -8.90 -3.88 -10.50
CA LEU A 147 -7.62 -3.28 -10.10
C LEU A 147 -7.68 -2.67 -8.69
N SER A 148 -8.77 -1.98 -8.34
CA SER A 148 -8.96 -1.46 -6.99
C SER A 148 -8.99 -2.57 -5.94
N THR A 149 -9.66 -3.71 -6.24
CA THR A 149 -9.66 -4.87 -5.35
C THR A 149 -8.27 -5.44 -5.14
N VAL A 150 -7.49 -5.69 -6.20
CA VAL A 150 -6.12 -6.21 -6.05
C VAL A 150 -5.24 -5.23 -5.26
N MET A 151 -5.34 -3.94 -5.54
CA MET A 151 -4.59 -2.91 -4.83
C MET A 151 -4.91 -2.87 -3.33
N MET A 152 -6.18 -2.91 -2.96
CA MET A 152 -6.63 -2.76 -1.56
C MET A 152 -6.58 -4.05 -0.75
N GLU A 153 -6.85 -5.19 -1.38
CA GLU A 153 -7.04 -6.47 -0.70
C GLU A 153 -5.84 -7.40 -0.84
N VAL A 154 -4.89 -7.10 -1.74
CA VAL A 154 -3.69 -7.92 -1.95
C VAL A 154 -2.41 -7.11 -1.75
N ILE A 155 -2.21 -6.04 -2.55
CA ILE A 155 -0.93 -5.30 -2.53
C ILE A 155 -0.69 -4.61 -1.19
N LEU A 156 -1.69 -3.89 -0.66
CA LEU A 156 -1.54 -3.19 0.61
C LEU A 156 -1.33 -4.15 1.80
N PRO A 157 -2.13 -5.22 1.99
CA PRO A 157 -1.84 -6.22 3.00
C PRO A 157 -0.46 -6.87 2.84
N LEU A 158 -0.07 -7.24 1.62
CA LEU A 158 1.26 -7.81 1.35
C LEU A 158 2.38 -6.84 1.76
N SER A 159 2.23 -5.55 1.45
CA SER A 159 3.21 -4.54 1.87
C SER A 159 3.34 -4.44 3.40
N GLU A 160 2.24 -4.65 4.14
CA GLU A 160 2.27 -4.66 5.60
C GLU A 160 2.94 -5.92 6.15
N TYR A 161 2.61 -7.11 5.64
CA TYR A 161 3.30 -8.33 6.07
C TYR A 161 4.79 -8.27 5.79
N VAL A 162 5.21 -7.77 4.62
CA VAL A 162 6.63 -7.52 4.33
C VAL A 162 7.20 -6.47 5.30
N GLY A 163 6.43 -5.43 5.64
CA GLY A 163 6.82 -4.42 6.62
C GLY A 163 7.02 -4.97 8.03
N GLN A 164 6.17 -5.89 8.48
CA GLN A 164 6.27 -6.59 9.76
C GLN A 164 7.45 -7.56 9.76
N MET A 165 7.61 -8.35 8.69
CA MET A 165 8.76 -9.24 8.49
C MET A 165 10.07 -8.46 8.58
N ARG A 166 10.14 -7.31 7.89
CA ARG A 166 11.28 -6.39 7.94
C ARG A 166 11.55 -5.88 9.34
N GLY A 167 10.54 -5.33 10.02
CA GLY A 167 10.71 -4.74 11.35
C GLY A 167 11.09 -5.78 12.42
N MET A 168 10.33 -6.89 12.47
CA MET A 168 10.56 -7.97 13.42
C MET A 168 11.88 -8.69 13.14
N GLY A 169 12.16 -9.03 11.88
CA GLY A 169 13.37 -9.75 11.49
C GLY A 169 14.63 -8.93 11.73
N SER A 170 14.64 -7.64 11.42
CA SER A 170 15.79 -6.76 11.74
C SER A 170 16.05 -6.71 13.24
N GLY A 171 15.00 -6.65 14.06
CA GLY A 171 15.14 -6.69 15.52
C GLY A 171 15.65 -8.03 16.06
N ILE A 172 15.29 -9.14 15.41
CA ILE A 172 15.81 -10.48 15.74
C ILE A 172 17.29 -10.58 15.39
N VAL A 173 17.68 -10.11 14.20
CA VAL A 173 19.07 -10.10 13.72
C VAL A 173 19.95 -9.26 14.65
N ALA A 174 19.52 -8.03 14.97
CA ALA A 174 20.26 -7.14 15.87
C ALA A 174 20.45 -7.72 17.28
N LYS A 175 19.50 -8.52 17.77
CA LYS A 175 19.59 -9.20 19.08
C LYS A 175 20.40 -10.51 19.01
N GLY A 176 20.67 -11.03 17.82
CA GLY A 176 21.37 -12.30 17.61
C GLY A 176 20.58 -13.54 18.04
N ALA A 177 19.32 -13.39 18.47
CA ALA A 177 18.51 -14.46 19.04
C ALA A 177 17.02 -14.29 18.73
N ILE A 178 16.34 -15.42 18.54
CA ILE A 178 14.89 -15.50 18.27
C ILE A 178 14.19 -16.30 19.39
N THR A 179 13.07 -15.77 19.90
CA THR A 179 12.23 -16.50 20.85
C THR A 179 11.26 -17.45 20.14
N LYS A 180 10.69 -18.43 20.86
CA LYS A 180 9.68 -19.35 20.29
C LYS A 180 8.45 -18.62 19.74
N ILE A 181 8.01 -17.56 20.43
CA ILE A 181 6.84 -16.76 20.02
C ILE A 181 7.17 -16.00 18.73
N GLN A 182 8.31 -15.32 18.67
CA GLN A 182 8.76 -14.62 17.46
C GLN A 182 8.95 -15.59 16.29
N LYS A 183 9.43 -16.81 16.56
CA LYS A 183 9.56 -17.87 15.55
C LYS A 183 8.19 -18.22 14.95
N ALA A 184 7.18 -18.48 15.78
CA ALA A 184 5.84 -18.78 15.30
C ALA A 184 5.22 -17.59 14.52
N GLN A 185 5.38 -16.36 15.02
CA GLN A 185 4.91 -15.16 14.33
C GLN A 185 5.58 -14.97 12.96
N MET A 186 6.91 -15.17 12.88
CA MET A 186 7.65 -15.06 11.62
C MET A 186 7.20 -16.13 10.61
N GLN A 187 6.87 -17.34 11.04
CA GLN A 187 6.32 -18.38 10.16
C GLN A 187 4.97 -17.98 9.57
N ALA A 188 4.08 -17.43 10.40
CA ALA A 188 2.79 -16.92 9.93
C ALA A 188 2.98 -15.78 8.92
N ILE A 189 3.84 -14.82 9.22
CA ILE A 189 4.14 -13.69 8.32
C ILE A 189 4.71 -14.19 6.99
N MET A 190 5.70 -15.10 7.01
CA MET A 190 6.27 -15.67 5.77
C MET A 190 5.24 -16.43 4.94
N HIS A 191 4.29 -17.12 5.59
CA HIS A 191 3.19 -17.78 4.91
C HIS A 191 2.30 -16.77 4.18
N GLU A 192 1.87 -15.71 4.86
CA GLU A 192 1.05 -14.64 4.27
C GLU A 192 1.76 -13.93 3.12
N VAL A 193 3.07 -13.65 3.25
CA VAL A 193 3.88 -13.06 2.18
C VAL A 193 3.86 -13.95 0.93
N ASN A 194 4.11 -15.26 1.07
CA ASN A 194 4.08 -16.18 -0.07
C ASN A 194 2.68 -16.28 -0.72
N THR A 195 1.65 -16.42 0.11
CA THR A 195 0.26 -16.55 -0.33
C THR A 195 -0.19 -15.31 -1.12
N LEU A 196 0.03 -14.11 -0.56
CA LEU A 196 -0.38 -12.87 -1.20
C LEU A 196 0.49 -12.52 -2.42
N THR A 197 1.78 -12.85 -2.42
CA THR A 197 2.62 -12.71 -3.62
C THR A 197 2.09 -13.57 -4.76
N THR A 198 1.74 -14.83 -4.49
CA THR A 198 1.16 -15.74 -5.49
C THR A 198 -0.15 -15.18 -6.02
N GLN A 199 -1.04 -14.74 -5.12
CA GLN A 199 -2.32 -14.15 -5.47
C GLN A 199 -2.16 -12.90 -6.35
N LEU A 200 -1.24 -11.99 -5.98
CA LEU A 200 -0.94 -10.77 -6.74
C LEU A 200 -0.54 -11.09 -8.18
N ILE A 201 0.40 -12.03 -8.36
CA ILE A 201 0.90 -12.40 -9.68
C ILE A 201 -0.23 -12.98 -10.53
N LEU A 202 -1.04 -13.88 -9.98
CA LEU A 202 -2.17 -14.50 -10.68
C LEU A 202 -3.22 -13.47 -11.08
N ASP A 203 -3.67 -12.63 -10.13
CA ASP A 203 -4.72 -11.64 -10.39
C ASP A 203 -4.31 -10.63 -11.45
N ILE A 204 -3.09 -10.09 -11.37
CA ILE A 204 -2.63 -9.12 -12.36
C ILE A 204 -2.45 -9.77 -13.73
N LYS A 205 -1.94 -11.01 -13.83
CA LYS A 205 -1.86 -11.73 -15.11
C LYS A 205 -3.24 -11.96 -15.73
N VAL A 206 -4.24 -12.35 -14.93
CA VAL A 206 -5.62 -12.53 -15.39
C VAL A 206 -6.22 -11.20 -15.87
N ILE A 207 -6.04 -10.13 -15.11
CA ILE A 207 -6.55 -8.80 -15.49
C ILE A 207 -5.85 -8.30 -16.76
N ALA A 208 -4.52 -8.40 -16.83
CA ALA A 208 -3.71 -7.93 -17.97
C ALA A 208 -4.02 -8.70 -19.25
N SER A 209 -4.19 -10.02 -19.19
CA SER A 209 -4.51 -10.84 -20.36
C SER A 209 -5.86 -10.46 -21.00
N SER A 210 -6.82 -10.01 -20.19
CA SER A 210 -8.15 -9.55 -20.63
C SER A 210 -8.17 -8.08 -21.05
N ASN A 211 -7.12 -7.31 -20.75
CA ASN A 211 -7.06 -5.85 -20.94
C ASN A 211 -5.73 -5.40 -21.58
N LYS A 212 -5.22 -6.17 -22.56
CA LYS A 212 -3.87 -5.99 -23.14
C LYS A 212 -3.53 -4.56 -23.59
N LYS A 213 -4.53 -3.78 -24.03
CA LYS A 213 -4.33 -2.39 -24.49
C LYS A 213 -3.98 -1.44 -23.34
N SER A 214 -4.41 -1.74 -22.11
CA SER A 214 -4.24 -0.87 -20.95
C SER A 214 -2.94 -1.14 -20.20
N PHE A 215 -2.34 -2.31 -20.36
CA PHE A 215 -1.11 -2.70 -19.67
C PHE A 215 0.11 -2.47 -20.55
N THR A 216 1.17 -1.93 -19.95
CA THR A 216 2.46 -1.73 -20.60
C THR A 216 3.23 -3.05 -20.70
N SER A 217 4.16 -3.14 -21.66
CA SER A 217 5.00 -4.33 -21.89
C SER A 217 5.91 -4.71 -20.71
N ASN A 218 6.05 -3.87 -19.69
CA ASN A 218 6.93 -4.10 -18.55
C ASN A 218 6.24 -4.69 -17.31
N ILE A 219 4.92 -4.93 -17.31
CA ILE A 219 4.23 -5.45 -16.14
C ILE A 219 4.71 -6.86 -15.78
N ASP A 220 4.93 -7.73 -16.76
CA ASP A 220 5.39 -9.11 -16.54
C ASP A 220 6.78 -9.14 -15.88
N ALA A 221 7.69 -8.28 -16.34
CA ALA A 221 9.02 -8.16 -15.73
C ALA A 221 8.94 -7.70 -14.27
N LYS A 222 8.06 -6.73 -13.95
CA LYS A 222 7.86 -6.28 -12.57
C LYS A 222 7.24 -7.37 -11.69
N LEU A 223 6.29 -8.15 -12.21
CA LEU A 223 5.72 -9.28 -11.48
C LEU A 223 6.78 -10.36 -11.19
N SER A 224 7.65 -10.68 -12.16
CA SER A 224 8.77 -11.60 -11.96
C SER A 224 9.76 -11.09 -10.92
N SER A 225 10.09 -9.78 -10.91
CA SER A 225 10.94 -9.22 -9.87
C SER A 225 10.32 -9.30 -8.47
N ILE A 226 9.00 -9.12 -8.35
CA ILE A 226 8.29 -9.31 -7.08
C ILE A 226 8.35 -10.77 -6.64
N GLU A 227 8.11 -11.71 -7.54
CA GLU A 227 8.15 -13.14 -7.26
C GLU A 227 9.53 -13.57 -6.73
N GLU A 228 10.59 -13.18 -7.45
CA GLU A 228 11.97 -13.48 -7.08
C GLU A 228 12.35 -12.82 -5.76
N SER A 229 12.10 -11.51 -5.62
CA SER A 229 12.43 -10.77 -4.39
C SER A 229 11.68 -11.29 -3.16
N SER A 230 10.41 -11.67 -3.31
CA SER A 230 9.61 -12.28 -2.25
C SER A 230 10.16 -13.64 -1.85
N LYS A 231 10.46 -14.50 -2.83
CA LYS A 231 11.03 -15.83 -2.58
C LYS A 231 12.38 -15.72 -1.89
N ASP A 232 13.26 -14.86 -2.39
CA ASP A 232 14.58 -14.63 -1.81
C ASP A 232 14.49 -14.12 -0.38
N TYR A 233 13.56 -13.21 -0.10
CA TYR A 233 13.43 -12.64 1.24
C TYR A 233 12.89 -13.66 2.26
N VAL A 234 11.93 -14.49 1.86
CA VAL A 234 11.44 -15.60 2.68
C VAL A 234 12.51 -16.66 2.89
N SER A 235 13.23 -17.05 1.83
CA SER A 235 14.34 -18.02 1.93
C SER A 235 15.46 -17.52 2.84
N LEU A 236 15.86 -16.24 2.70
CA LEU A 236 16.83 -15.61 3.58
C LEU A 236 16.38 -15.66 5.04
N THR A 237 15.13 -15.27 5.30
CA THR A 237 14.57 -15.27 6.66
C THR A 237 14.56 -16.66 7.26
N ASN A 238 14.17 -17.67 6.48
CA ASN A 238 14.18 -19.05 6.96
C ASN A 238 15.59 -19.55 7.26
N ALA A 239 16.56 -19.28 6.38
CA ALA A 239 17.94 -19.69 6.56
C ALA A 239 18.60 -19.00 7.77
N GLU A 240 18.54 -17.67 7.81
CA GLU A 240 19.33 -16.87 8.75
C GLU A 240 18.69 -16.76 10.14
N LEU A 241 17.35 -16.68 10.22
CA LEU A 241 16.66 -16.42 11.49
C LEU A 241 16.04 -17.69 12.10
N MET A 242 15.67 -18.68 11.28
CA MET A 242 14.88 -19.83 11.75
C MET A 242 15.71 -21.10 11.92
N GLY A 243 16.75 -21.25 11.10
CA GLY A 243 17.62 -22.44 11.06
C GLY A 243 18.82 -22.38 11.99
N ASN A 244 19.27 -21.18 12.38
CA ASN A 244 20.54 -21.00 13.09
C ASN A 244 20.36 -20.90 14.62
N LYS A 245 21.28 -21.51 15.37
CA LYS A 245 21.34 -21.37 16.85
C LYS A 245 21.85 -19.99 17.27
N GLN A 246 22.66 -19.36 16.43
CA GLN A 246 23.20 -18.02 16.62
C GLN A 246 23.01 -17.23 15.33
N ILE A 247 22.41 -16.05 15.42
CA ILE A 247 22.12 -15.20 14.27
C ILE A 247 23.25 -14.18 14.15
N ALA A 248 23.96 -14.20 13.02
CA ALA A 248 25.12 -13.34 12.75
C ALA A 248 25.03 -12.70 11.35
N PHE A 249 23.81 -12.35 10.94
CA PHE A 249 23.53 -11.68 9.67
C PHE A 249 23.58 -10.15 9.84
N ASP A 250 23.81 -9.42 8.75
CA ASP A 250 23.82 -7.95 8.78
C ASP A 250 22.38 -7.40 8.86
N THR A 251 22.13 -6.54 9.85
CA THR A 251 20.78 -6.01 10.11
C THR A 251 20.33 -5.08 9.00
N ASP A 252 21.22 -4.26 8.45
CA ASP A 252 20.88 -3.30 7.40
C ASP A 252 20.57 -4.01 6.09
N THR A 253 21.34 -5.04 5.74
CA THR A 253 21.07 -5.89 4.57
C THR A 253 19.70 -6.56 4.67
N TYR A 254 19.34 -7.08 5.84
CA TYR A 254 18.01 -7.68 6.06
C TYR A 254 16.90 -6.64 5.91
N PHE A 255 17.09 -5.46 6.49
CA PHE A 255 16.14 -4.35 6.43
C PHE A 255 15.92 -3.85 5.00
N ASN A 256 17.01 -3.70 4.23
CA ASN A 256 16.99 -3.17 2.87
C ASN A 256 16.26 -4.11 1.92
N LYS A 257 16.45 -5.43 2.00
CA LYS A 257 15.70 -6.39 1.18
C LYS A 257 14.18 -6.27 1.33
N GLY A 258 13.68 -6.10 2.56
CA GLY A 258 12.26 -5.85 2.79
C GLY A 258 11.80 -4.49 2.24
N THR A 259 12.66 -3.48 2.27
CA THR A 259 12.38 -2.15 1.71
C THR A 259 12.31 -2.16 0.18
N ASP A 260 13.19 -2.91 -0.47
CA ASP A 260 13.21 -3.09 -1.92
C ASP A 260 11.94 -3.80 -2.40
N LEU A 261 11.54 -4.87 -1.70
CA LEU A 261 10.28 -5.57 -2.01
C LEU A 261 9.06 -4.67 -1.86
N ILE A 262 8.95 -3.90 -0.76
CA ILE A 262 7.87 -2.91 -0.62
C ILE A 262 7.88 -1.91 -1.78
N SER A 263 9.04 -1.47 -2.23
CA SER A 263 9.16 -0.52 -3.35
C SER A 263 8.64 -1.12 -4.66
N LEU A 264 8.96 -2.39 -4.95
CA LEU A 264 8.42 -3.11 -6.11
C LEU A 264 6.89 -3.25 -6.05
N LEU A 265 6.33 -3.53 -4.87
CA LEU A 265 4.89 -3.62 -4.67
C LEU A 265 4.19 -2.28 -4.93
N ILE A 266 4.78 -1.18 -4.45
CA ILE A 266 4.25 0.16 -4.65
C ILE A 266 4.37 0.62 -6.10
N ASP A 267 5.39 0.18 -6.81
CA ASP A 267 5.50 0.41 -8.25
C ASP A 267 4.33 -0.22 -9.02
N VAL A 268 4.02 -1.50 -8.76
CA VAL A 268 2.88 -2.18 -9.39
C VAL A 268 1.56 -1.55 -8.98
N TYR A 269 1.42 -1.14 -7.71
CA TYR A 269 0.28 -0.35 -7.26
C TYR A 269 0.11 0.90 -8.12
N ASN A 270 1.17 1.70 -8.28
CA ASN A 270 1.10 2.97 -8.99
C ASN A 270 0.79 2.79 -10.48
N ILE A 271 1.31 1.72 -11.10
CA ILE A 271 0.95 1.34 -12.48
C ILE A 271 -0.55 1.06 -12.57
N ASN A 272 -1.07 0.20 -11.70
CA ASN A 272 -2.50 -0.14 -11.69
C ASN A 272 -3.37 1.10 -11.46
N ASN A 273 -3.00 1.95 -10.52
CA ASN A 273 -3.75 3.18 -10.25
C ASN A 273 -3.73 4.14 -11.45
N LYS A 274 -2.59 4.24 -12.14
CA LYS A 274 -2.47 5.02 -13.38
C LYS A 274 -3.37 4.46 -14.49
N ILE A 275 -3.46 3.13 -14.62
CA ILE A 275 -4.37 2.48 -15.57
C ILE A 275 -5.83 2.88 -15.26
N ILE A 276 -6.25 2.84 -13.99
CA ILE A 276 -7.61 3.27 -13.59
C ILE A 276 -7.87 4.74 -13.97
N LEU A 277 -6.89 5.62 -13.71
CA LEU A 277 -7.01 7.05 -14.05
C LEU A 277 -7.09 7.29 -15.56
N ASP A 278 -6.26 6.62 -16.34
CA ASP A 278 -6.25 6.80 -17.79
C ASP A 278 -7.53 6.24 -18.42
N ASP A 279 -7.99 5.09 -17.95
CA ASP A 279 -9.26 4.48 -18.34
C ASP A 279 -10.49 5.32 -17.93
N SER A 280 -10.40 6.08 -16.83
CA SER A 280 -11.48 6.99 -16.40
C SER A 280 -11.72 8.18 -17.33
N LYS A 281 -10.78 8.49 -18.24
CA LYS A 281 -10.90 9.65 -19.15
C LYS A 281 -11.84 9.39 -20.34
N GLY A 282 -12.30 8.14 -20.52
CA GLY A 282 -13.09 7.75 -21.68
C GLY A 282 -12.25 7.55 -22.94
N TRP A 283 -12.91 7.23 -24.05
CA TRP A 283 -12.25 7.01 -25.34
C TRP A 283 -11.74 8.35 -25.91
N LEU A 284 -10.54 8.31 -26.51
CA LEU A 284 -10.10 9.27 -27.53
C LEU A 284 -10.42 8.71 -28.91
#